data_AF-A0A4Q5NU55-F1
#
_entry.id   AF-A0A4Q5NU55-F1
#
_cell.length_a   1.000
_cell.length_b   1.000
_cell.length_c   1.000
_cell.angle_alpha   90.00
_cell.angle_beta   90.00
_cell.angle_gamma   90.00
#
_symmetry.space_group_name_H-M   'P 1'
#
loop_
_entity.id
_entity.type
_entity.pdbx_description
1 polymer ?
#
loop_
_entity_poly.entity_id
_entity_poly.type
_entity_poly.pdbx_seq_one_letter_code
_entity_poly.pdbx_strand_id
1 'polypeptide(L)'
;MALQLINITDQKALAFRKRLTKVWGYPFNRVFDQIMKQWTFNTTTRVDDEEITIIVNEHGIVLRPLSSSGRLVVGLDGVMAEPSYSPGTAQGQLEAEWLDKFRRGCWLSGISIEATAHEKAEWIQDFSEVEVKSWGLDY
;
A
#
# COMPACT_ATOMS: atom_id res chain seq x y z
N MET A 1 5.14 11.52 -7.54
CA MET A 1 5.47 10.78 -8.78
C MET A 1 4.64 9.50 -8.79
N ALA A 2 3.71 9.31 -9.73
CA ALA A 2 2.80 8.16 -9.73
C ALA A 2 3.53 6.81 -9.94
N LEU A 3 3.00 5.72 -9.37
CA LEU A 3 3.54 4.36 -9.51
C LEU A 3 3.49 3.89 -10.98
N GLN A 4 4.59 4.04 -11.72
CA GLN A 4 4.71 3.53 -13.09
C GLN A 4 5.03 2.02 -13.08
N LEU A 5 4.00 1.18 -12.91
CA LEU A 5 4.16 -0.28 -12.79
C LEU A 5 4.02 -1.04 -14.13
N ILE A 6 3.47 -0.39 -15.16
CA ILE A 6 3.08 -1.01 -16.44
C ILE A 6 4.30 -1.54 -17.23
N ASN A 7 5.45 -0.89 -17.14
CA ASN A 7 6.68 -1.26 -17.87
C ASN A 7 7.90 -1.32 -16.94
N ILE A 8 7.70 -1.84 -15.73
CA ILE A 8 8.77 -1.90 -14.73
C ILE A 8 9.81 -2.97 -15.14
N THR A 9 11.07 -2.53 -15.29
CA THR A 9 12.19 -3.46 -15.53
C THR A 9 12.39 -4.36 -14.31
N ASP A 10 13.01 -5.53 -14.48
CA ASP A 10 13.22 -6.46 -13.36
C ASP A 10 14.03 -5.84 -12.21
N GLN A 11 15.02 -5.00 -12.53
CA GLN A 11 15.78 -4.27 -11.53
C GLN A 11 14.91 -3.26 -10.76
N LYS A 12 14.09 -2.48 -11.46
CA LYS A 12 13.16 -1.53 -10.81
C LYS A 12 12.11 -2.27 -10.00
N ALA A 13 11.62 -3.40 -10.49
CA ALA A 13 10.64 -4.24 -9.81
C ALA A 13 11.23 -4.85 -8.54
N LEU A 14 12.48 -5.30 -8.58
CA LEU A 14 13.19 -5.80 -7.40
C LEU A 14 13.40 -4.70 -6.36
N ALA A 15 13.82 -3.50 -6.78
CA ALA A 15 13.98 -2.35 -5.89
C ALA A 15 12.64 -1.95 -5.25
N PHE A 16 11.58 -1.89 -6.05
CA PHE A 16 10.23 -1.56 -5.57
C PHE A 16 9.70 -2.62 -4.60
N ARG A 17 9.87 -3.91 -4.92
CA ARG A 17 9.54 -5.02 -4.01
C ARG A 17 10.26 -4.90 -2.67
N LYS A 18 11.57 -4.59 -2.69
CA LYS A 18 12.35 -4.38 -1.46
C LYS A 18 11.81 -3.21 -0.63
N ARG A 19 11.44 -2.11 -1.29
CA ARG A 19 10.77 -0.97 -0.64
C ARG A 19 9.46 -1.41 0.00
N LEU A 20 8.56 -2.06 -0.73
CA LEU A 20 7.27 -2.54 -0.20
C LEU A 20 7.46 -3.46 1.00
N THR A 21 8.39 -4.41 0.90
CA THR A 21 8.70 -5.31 2.02
C THR A 21 9.15 -4.55 3.26
N LYS A 22 9.96 -3.50 3.09
CA LYS A 22 10.42 -2.67 4.22
C LYS A 22 9.30 -1.80 4.80
N VAL A 23 8.50 -1.19 3.95
CA VAL A 23 7.42 -0.26 4.33
C VAL A 23 6.33 -0.97 5.13
N TRP A 24 5.90 -2.14 4.64
CA TRP A 24 4.79 -2.89 5.21
C TRP A 24 5.24 -3.94 6.23
N GLY A 25 6.54 -4.30 6.24
CA GLY A 25 7.09 -5.30 7.15
C GLY A 25 6.83 -6.75 6.74
N TYR A 26 6.32 -7.00 5.53
CA TYR A 26 5.96 -8.33 5.03
C TYR A 26 6.60 -8.61 3.67
N PRO A 27 7.00 -9.85 3.35
CA PRO A 27 7.58 -10.17 2.06
C PRO A 27 6.55 -10.00 0.94
N PHE A 28 6.81 -9.09 0.01
CA PHE A 28 6.01 -8.94 -1.21
C PHE A 28 6.47 -9.88 -2.32
N ASN A 29 5.51 -10.48 -3.00
CA ASN A 29 5.69 -11.20 -4.26
C ASN A 29 5.38 -10.28 -5.43
N ARG A 30 5.99 -10.56 -6.58
CA ARG A 30 5.63 -9.97 -7.87
C ARG A 30 4.90 -11.03 -8.68
N VAL A 31 3.68 -10.76 -9.09
CA VAL A 31 2.81 -11.70 -9.82
C VAL A 31 2.28 -11.03 -11.08
N PHE A 32 2.21 -11.76 -12.19
CA PHE A 32 1.54 -11.27 -13.39
C PHE A 32 0.06 -11.64 -13.33
N ASP A 33 -0.81 -10.64 -13.22
CA ASP A 33 -2.25 -10.83 -13.29
C ASP A 33 -2.65 -11.10 -14.75
N GLN A 34 -3.09 -12.32 -15.03
CA GLN A 34 -3.44 -12.73 -16.38
C GLN A 34 -4.75 -12.12 -16.89
N ILE A 35 -5.65 -11.72 -16.00
CA ILE A 35 -6.95 -11.15 -16.34
C ILE A 35 -6.75 -9.67 -16.68
N MET A 36 -6.11 -8.95 -15.77
CA MET A 36 -5.85 -7.51 -15.91
C MET A 36 -4.64 -7.21 -16.81
N LYS A 37 -3.88 -8.23 -17.22
CA LYS A 37 -2.68 -8.12 -18.08
C LYS A 37 -1.62 -7.17 -17.54
N GLN A 38 -1.42 -7.17 -16.22
CA GLN A 38 -0.49 -6.26 -15.54
C GLN A 38 0.34 -6.97 -14.46
N TRP A 39 1.48 -6.36 -14.12
CA TRP A 39 2.26 -6.78 -12.96
C TRP A 39 1.65 -6.22 -11.68
N THR A 40 1.46 -7.10 -10.70
CA THR A 40 1.01 -6.75 -9.36
C THR A 40 2.06 -7.15 -8.34
N PHE A 41 2.08 -6.44 -7.23
CA PHE A 41 2.84 -6.83 -6.04
C PHE A 41 1.85 -7.16 -4.94
N ASN A 42 1.98 -8.32 -4.31
CA ASN A 42 1.09 -8.69 -3.23
C ASN A 42 1.82 -9.35 -2.07
N THR A 43 1.20 -9.29 -0.91
CA THR A 43 1.60 -10.08 0.25
C THR A 43 0.33 -10.50 0.98
N THR A 44 0.38 -11.69 1.58
CA THR A 44 -0.65 -12.19 2.48
C THR A 44 0.02 -12.52 3.79
N THR A 45 -0.52 -11.98 4.87
CA THR A 45 0.06 -12.09 6.22
C THR A 45 -1.04 -12.22 7.25
N ARG A 46 -0.69 -12.71 8.44
CA ARG A 46 -1.62 -12.83 9.57
C ARG A 46 -1.27 -11.77 10.62
N VAL A 47 -2.26 -11.00 11.06
CA VAL A 47 -2.14 -10.01 12.13
C VAL A 47 -3.34 -10.17 13.05
N ASP A 48 -3.09 -10.37 14.34
CA ASP A 48 -4.14 -10.53 15.38
C ASP A 48 -5.24 -11.52 14.98
N ASP A 49 -4.81 -12.68 14.48
CA ASP A 49 -5.65 -13.78 13.97
C ASP A 49 -6.44 -13.53 12.67
N GLU A 50 -6.27 -12.36 12.07
CA GLU A 50 -6.86 -12.02 10.78
C GLU A 50 -5.85 -12.22 9.65
N GLU A 51 -6.25 -12.90 8.58
CA GLU A 51 -5.45 -12.96 7.36
C GLU A 51 -5.75 -11.73 6.50
N ILE A 52 -4.70 -11.02 6.09
CA ILE A 52 -4.80 -9.76 5.36
C ILE A 52 -3.94 -9.85 4.12
N THR A 53 -4.52 -9.42 3.01
CA THR A 53 -3.85 -9.31 1.73
C THR A 53 -3.69 -7.85 1.34
N ILE A 54 -2.46 -7.45 1.02
CA ILE A 54 -2.15 -6.12 0.47
C ILE A 54 -1.76 -6.32 -0.99
N ILE A 55 -2.36 -5.55 -1.88
CA ILE A 55 -2.15 -5.59 -3.33
C ILE A 55 -1.75 -4.20 -3.80
N VAL A 56 -0.66 -4.12 -4.56
CA VAL A 56 -0.16 -2.90 -5.19
C VAL A 56 -0.11 -3.13 -6.70
N ASN A 57 -0.81 -2.30 -7.47
CA ASN A 57 -0.92 -2.44 -8.91
C ASN A 57 -1.06 -1.06 -9.60
N GLU A 58 -1.31 -1.05 -10.91
CA GLU A 58 -1.41 0.19 -11.69
C GLU A 58 -2.62 1.07 -11.32
N HIS A 59 -3.54 0.56 -10.50
CA HIS A 59 -4.69 1.32 -10.02
C HIS A 59 -4.48 1.89 -8.62
N GLY A 60 -3.46 1.42 -7.89
CA GLY A 60 -3.13 1.91 -6.55
C GLY A 60 -2.86 0.77 -5.57
N ILE A 61 -3.32 0.96 -4.33
CA ILE A 61 -3.09 0.01 -3.25
C ILE A 61 -4.43 -0.40 -2.64
N VAL A 62 -4.56 -1.70 -2.40
CA VAL A 62 -5.73 -2.32 -1.77
C VAL A 62 -5.27 -3.13 -0.56
N LEU A 63 -5.95 -2.96 0.56
CA LEU A 63 -5.85 -3.84 1.72
C LEU A 63 -7.19 -4.55 1.92
N ARG A 64 -7.12 -5.87 2.06
CA ARG A 64 -8.28 -6.74 2.17
C ARG A 64 -8.08 -7.80 3.26
N PRO A 65 -8.82 -7.72 4.38
CA PRO A 65 -8.93 -8.82 5.33
C PRO A 65 -9.75 -9.98 4.74
N LEU A 66 -9.53 -11.20 5.21
CA LEU A 66 -10.20 -12.41 4.74
C LEU A 66 -11.56 -12.62 5.41
N SER A 67 -11.67 -12.37 6.71
CA SER A 67 -12.89 -12.58 7.50
C SER A 67 -13.91 -11.46 7.32
N SER A 68 -13.44 -10.25 7.00
CA SER A 68 -14.29 -9.09 6.75
C SER A 68 -14.57 -8.91 5.26
N SER A 69 -15.77 -8.45 4.91
CA SER A 69 -16.08 -7.93 3.58
C SER A 69 -15.62 -6.47 3.39
N GLY A 70 -14.92 -5.89 4.37
CA GLY A 70 -14.32 -4.56 4.30
C GLY A 70 -13.10 -4.51 3.36
N ARG A 71 -12.79 -3.33 2.85
CA ARG A 71 -11.54 -3.07 2.13
C ARG A 71 -11.11 -1.62 2.26
N LEU A 72 -9.80 -1.39 2.31
CA LEU A 72 -9.21 -0.06 2.14
C LEU A 72 -8.60 0.01 0.74
N VAL A 73 -8.92 1.07 0.00
CA VAL A 73 -8.47 1.26 -1.37
C VAL A 73 -8.01 2.70 -1.52
N VAL A 74 -6.83 2.90 -2.08
CA VAL A 74 -6.36 4.21 -2.52
C VAL A 74 -5.98 4.15 -3.99
N GLY A 75 -6.46 5.12 -4.75
CA GLY A 75 -6.08 5.32 -6.14
C GLY A 75 -4.68 5.90 -6.28
N LEU A 76 -4.12 5.89 -7.49
CA LEU A 76 -2.86 6.60 -7.78
C LEU A 76 -2.95 8.12 -7.65
N ASP A 77 -4.16 8.67 -7.69
CA ASP A 77 -4.48 10.06 -7.40
C ASP A 77 -4.41 10.40 -5.90
N GLY A 78 -4.18 9.40 -5.04
CA GLY A 78 -4.12 9.56 -3.60
C GLY A 78 -5.49 9.66 -2.93
N VAL A 79 -6.58 9.54 -3.70
CA VAL A 79 -7.94 9.55 -3.19
C VAL A 79 -8.25 8.15 -2.65
N MET A 80 -8.62 8.10 -1.37
CA MET A 80 -9.13 6.87 -0.78
C MET A 80 -10.56 6.65 -1.29
N ALA A 81 -10.79 5.52 -1.94
CA ALA A 81 -12.10 5.21 -2.49
C ALA A 81 -13.04 4.80 -1.36
N GLU A 82 -14.25 5.35 -1.38
CA GLU A 82 -15.32 4.87 -0.50
C GLU A 82 -15.67 3.41 -0.81
N PRO A 83 -16.03 2.60 0.19
CA PRO A 83 -16.25 1.19 0.02
C PRO A 83 -17.54 0.97 -0.78
N SER A 84 -17.41 0.36 -1.96
CA SER A 84 -18.56 0.18 -2.85
C SER A 84 -19.61 -0.84 -2.34
N TYR A 85 -19.32 -1.71 -1.36
CA TYR A 85 -20.23 -2.83 -1.00
C TYR A 85 -20.14 -3.39 0.44
N SER A 86 -19.40 -2.78 1.36
CA SER A 86 -19.17 -3.38 2.69
C SER A 86 -20.31 -3.05 3.66
N PRO A 87 -20.79 -3.98 4.50
CA PRO A 87 -21.65 -3.66 5.63
C PRO A 87 -20.95 -2.58 6.46
N GLY A 88 -21.64 -1.48 6.77
CA GLY A 88 -21.02 -0.32 7.41
C GLY A 88 -20.27 -0.64 8.71
N THR A 89 -20.67 -1.72 9.41
CA THR A 89 -19.99 -2.21 10.62
C THR A 89 -18.63 -2.85 10.34
N ALA A 90 -18.51 -3.70 9.32
CA ALA A 90 -17.24 -4.36 8.98
C ALA A 90 -16.22 -3.37 8.42
N GLN A 91 -16.68 -2.37 7.66
CA GLN A 91 -15.82 -1.31 7.16
C GLN A 91 -15.34 -0.39 8.30
N GLY A 92 -16.24 0.06 9.17
CA GLY A 92 -15.88 0.96 10.27
C GLY A 92 -14.87 0.33 11.23
N GLN A 93 -14.98 -0.98 11.49
CA GLN A 93 -13.99 -1.71 12.27
C GLN A 93 -12.64 -1.80 11.55
N LEU A 94 -12.64 -2.12 10.25
CA LEU A 94 -11.42 -2.15 9.46
C LEU A 94 -10.71 -0.78 9.43
N GLU A 95 -11.45 0.30 9.26
CA GLU A 95 -10.89 1.65 9.29
C GLU A 95 -10.31 1.99 10.67
N ALA A 96 -11.03 1.68 11.75
CA ALA A 96 -10.53 1.92 13.10
C ALA A 96 -9.22 1.17 13.40
N GLU A 97 -9.03 -0.02 12.85
CA GLU A 97 -7.86 -0.86 13.11
C GLU A 97 -6.69 -0.60 12.15
N TRP A 98 -6.96 -0.36 10.87
CA TRP A 98 -5.95 -0.40 9.82
C TRP A 98 -5.69 0.91 9.11
N LEU A 99 -6.54 1.93 9.25
CA LEU A 99 -6.47 3.13 8.42
C LEU A 99 -5.12 3.85 8.55
N ASP A 100 -4.60 4.03 9.76
CA ASP A 100 -3.33 4.74 9.96
C ASP A 100 -2.15 3.98 9.36
N LYS A 101 -2.07 2.66 9.60
CA LYS A 101 -1.04 1.80 8.99
C LYS A 101 -1.15 1.78 7.47
N PHE A 102 -2.38 1.76 6.96
CA PHE A 102 -2.66 1.80 5.52
C PHE A 102 -2.22 3.12 4.90
N ARG A 103 -2.59 4.27 5.48
CA ARG A 103 -2.18 5.61 5.03
C ARG A 103 -0.66 5.74 5.00
N ARG A 104 0.00 5.41 6.12
CA ARG A 104 1.48 5.38 6.19
C ARG A 104 2.07 4.52 5.09
N GLY A 105 1.58 3.29 4.93
CA GLY A 105 2.06 2.35 3.92
C GLY A 105 1.86 2.86 2.49
N CYS A 106 0.74 3.52 2.21
CA CYS A 106 0.45 4.09 0.90
C CYS A 106 1.39 5.24 0.55
N TRP A 107 1.57 6.18 1.47
CA TRP A 107 2.49 7.30 1.27
C TRP A 107 3.93 6.82 1.10
N LEU A 108 4.40 5.96 2.01
CA LEU A 108 5.74 5.39 1.94
C LEU A 108 5.96 4.47 0.73
N SER A 109 4.89 3.99 0.07
CA SER A 109 4.97 3.25 -1.19
C SER A 109 5.04 4.16 -2.41
N GLY A 110 4.77 5.47 -2.26
CA GLY A 110 4.89 6.47 -3.32
C GLY A 110 3.56 7.04 -3.82
N ILE A 111 2.44 6.77 -3.14
CA ILE A 111 1.15 7.38 -3.45
C ILE A 111 1.04 8.73 -2.74
N SER A 112 0.71 9.78 -3.48
CA SER A 112 0.54 11.14 -2.96
C SER A 112 -0.79 11.30 -2.22
N ILE A 113 -0.92 10.68 -1.04
CA ILE A 113 -2.08 10.89 -0.16
C ILE A 113 -1.98 12.22 0.60
N GLU A 114 -3.13 12.71 1.06
CA GLU A 114 -3.18 13.82 2.01
C GLU A 114 -2.66 13.39 3.38
N ALA A 115 -1.61 14.09 3.84
CA ALA A 115 -1.00 13.92 5.15
C ALA A 115 -0.31 15.23 5.56
N THR A 116 -0.40 15.56 6.83
CA THR A 116 0.28 16.70 7.45
C THR A 116 1.79 16.52 7.43
N ALA A 117 2.53 17.63 7.55
CA ALA A 117 4.00 17.58 7.69
C ALA A 117 4.44 16.77 8.92
N HIS A 118 3.66 16.83 9.99
CA HIS A 118 3.92 16.06 11.21
C HIS A 118 3.78 14.56 10.98
N GLU A 119 2.66 14.10 10.39
CA GLU A 119 2.46 12.69 10.02
C GLU A 119 3.61 12.17 9.14
N LYS A 120 3.99 12.94 8.11
CA LYS A 120 5.11 12.56 7.23
C LYS A 120 6.42 12.45 7.99
N ALA A 121 6.70 13.41 8.87
CA ALA A 121 7.90 13.41 9.70
C ALA A 121 7.94 12.21 10.66
N GLU A 122 6.80 11.78 11.21
CA GLU A 122 6.69 10.57 12.02
C GLU A 122 6.88 9.30 11.18
N TRP A 123 6.26 9.21 10.01
CA TRP A 123 6.29 8.02 9.16
C TRP A 123 7.68 7.67 8.64
N ILE A 124 8.56 8.67 8.49
CA ILE A 124 9.93 8.46 8.00
C ILE A 124 10.94 8.13 9.10
N GLN A 125 10.60 8.23 10.39
CA GLN A 125 11.57 8.07 11.48
C GLN A 125 12.27 6.70 11.48
N ASP A 126 11.58 5.66 10.98
CA ASP A 126 12.11 4.30 10.86
C ASP A 126 13.05 4.09 9.67
N PHE A 127 13.26 5.13 8.86
CA PHE A 127 14.01 5.05 7.59
C PHE A 127 15.14 6.05 7.55
N SER A 128 16.23 5.69 6.86
CA SER A 128 17.32 6.64 6.66
C SER A 128 16.95 7.71 5.64
N GLU A 129 17.47 8.92 5.82
CA GLU A 129 17.26 10.04 4.89
C GLU A 129 17.61 9.67 3.44
N VAL A 130 18.69 8.90 3.25
CA VAL A 130 19.16 8.42 1.94
C VAL A 130 18.12 7.50 1.29
N GLU A 131 17.49 6.61 2.06
CA GLU A 131 16.44 5.73 1.55
C GLU A 131 15.20 6.52 1.14
N VAL A 132 14.73 7.42 2.01
CA VAL A 132 13.53 8.23 1.73
C VAL A 132 13.77 9.13 0.51
N LYS A 133 14.95 9.74 0.38
CA LYS A 133 15.34 10.50 -0.82
C LYS A 133 15.38 9.62 -2.07
N SER A 134 15.91 8.39 -1.97
CA SER A 134 15.95 7.45 -3.10
C SER A 134 14.55 7.05 -3.60
N TRP A 135 13.53 7.21 -2.76
CA TRP A 135 12.15 6.93 -3.07
C TRP A 135 11.39 8.09 -3.71
N GLY A 136 12.02 9.27 -3.79
CA GLY A 136 11.43 10.48 -4.36
C GLY A 136 10.21 10.97 -3.58
N LEU A 137 10.23 10.80 -2.25
CA LEU A 137 9.20 11.32 -1.36
C LEU A 137 9.56 12.74 -0.94
N ASP A 138 8.64 13.67 -1.16
CA ASP A 138 8.73 15.04 -0.65
C ASP A 138 8.13 15.08 0.75
N TYR A 139 8.95 15.41 1.76
CA TYR A 139 8.56 15.51 3.17
C TYR A 139 9.15 16.75 3.84
#